data_AF-A0A2R3MSM5-F1
#
_entry.id   AF-A0A2R3MSM5-F1
#
_cell.length_a   1.000
_cell.length_b   1.000
_cell.length_c   1.000
_cell.angle_alpha   90.00
_cell.angle_beta   90.00
_cell.angle_gamma   90.00
#
_symmetry.space_group_name_H-M   'P 1'
#
loop_
_entity.id
_entity.type
_entity.pdbx_description
1 polymer ?
#
loop_
_entity_poly.entity_id
_entity_poly.type
_entity_poly.pdbx_seq_one_letter_code
_entity_poly.pdbx_strand_id
1 'polypeptide(L)'
;MRKDNETTRNGDMLLTAGGIVFILLGLSGVYFFVMQGIKPAWLQWNVFTLCSCYIDTKTFAFIPNNQGDELAVAFYCLGWLLLIYRSKRSLLNKQALVVGMFMLGYLLLHGLAVVYFIGACLISTPPILAFGDTFKKQYIKNWLRLK
;
A
#
# COMPACT_ATOMS: atom_id res chain seq x y z
N MET A 1 10.73 -23.70 -21.05
CA MET A 1 9.92 -22.89 -21.98
C MET A 1 8.43 -22.86 -21.64
N ARG A 2 7.67 -23.97 -21.64
CA ARG A 2 6.21 -23.93 -21.34
C ARG A 2 5.88 -23.52 -19.89
N LYS A 3 6.67 -23.98 -18.92
CA LYS A 3 6.47 -23.73 -17.47
C LYS A 3 6.77 -22.26 -17.09
N ASP A 4 7.78 -21.67 -17.71
CA ASP A 4 8.25 -20.30 -17.43
C ASP A 4 7.19 -19.26 -17.86
N ASN A 5 6.53 -19.52 -18.99
CA ASN A 5 5.40 -18.73 -19.49
C ASN A 5 4.17 -18.81 -18.56
N GLU A 6 3.93 -19.96 -17.94
CA GLU A 6 2.79 -20.17 -17.05
C GLU A 6 2.97 -19.45 -15.70
N THR A 7 4.17 -19.50 -15.11
CA THR A 7 4.52 -18.71 -13.91
C THR A 7 4.42 -17.20 -14.14
N THR A 8 4.86 -16.73 -15.30
CA THR A 8 4.80 -15.29 -15.64
C THR A 8 3.35 -14.84 -15.79
N ARG A 9 2.52 -15.65 -16.47
CA ARG A 9 1.07 -15.39 -16.63
C ARG A 9 0.33 -15.35 -15.29
N ASN A 10 0.62 -16.29 -14.38
CA ASN A 10 -0.02 -16.33 -13.08
C ASN A 10 0.38 -15.14 -12.20
N GLY A 11 1.65 -14.72 -12.26
CA GLY A 11 2.11 -13.50 -11.60
C GLY A 11 1.41 -12.24 -12.13
N ASP A 12 1.24 -12.13 -13.45
CA ASP A 12 0.51 -11.01 -14.06
C ASP A 12 -0.97 -10.98 -13.67
N MET A 13 -1.62 -12.14 -13.59
CA MET A 13 -3.00 -12.25 -13.11
C MET A 13 -3.13 -11.81 -11.65
N LEU A 14 -2.22 -12.24 -10.77
CA LEU A 14 -2.21 -11.84 -9.36
C LEU A 14 -1.99 -10.34 -9.19
N LEU A 15 -1.05 -9.74 -9.92
CA LEU A 15 -0.80 -8.30 -9.88
C LEU A 15 -2.02 -7.51 -10.38
N THR A 16 -2.73 -8.02 -11.38
CA THR A 16 -3.93 -7.38 -11.91
C THR A 16 -5.08 -7.47 -10.93
N ALA A 17 -5.36 -8.67 -10.41
CA ALA A 17 -6.43 -8.90 -9.44
C ALA A 17 -6.19 -8.09 -8.17
N GLY A 18 -4.97 -8.14 -7.63
CA GLY A 18 -4.56 -7.33 -6.48
C GLY A 18 -4.71 -5.83 -6.76
N GLY A 19 -4.23 -5.36 -7.91
CA GLY A 19 -4.35 -3.96 -8.32
C GLY A 19 -5.79 -3.47 -8.35
N ILE A 20 -6.69 -4.24 -8.97
CA ILE A 20 -8.13 -3.92 -9.04
C ILE A 20 -8.77 -3.91 -7.65
N VAL A 21 -8.49 -4.93 -6.82
CA VAL A 21 -9.02 -5.01 -5.45
C VAL A 21 -8.58 -3.80 -4.62
N PHE A 22 -7.30 -3.42 -4.69
CA PHE A 22 -6.79 -2.26 -3.97
C PHE A 22 -7.40 -0.93 -4.45
N ILE A 23 -7.64 -0.78 -5.76
CA ILE A 23 -8.34 0.39 -6.31
C ILE A 23 -9.78 0.46 -5.76
N LEU A 24 -10.51 -0.66 -5.80
CA LEU A 24 -11.89 -0.71 -5.30
C LEU A 24 -11.97 -0.44 -3.80
N LEU A 25 -11.05 -1.01 -3.01
CA LEU A 25 -10.96 -0.73 -1.57
C LEU A 25 -10.63 0.73 -1.31
N GLY A 26 -9.68 1.31 -2.05
CA GLY A 26 -9.33 2.73 -1.94
C GLY A 26 -10.52 3.65 -2.26
N LEU A 27 -11.25 3.38 -3.36
CA LEU A 27 -12.44 4.12 -3.73
C LEU A 27 -13.55 4.00 -2.68
N SER A 28 -13.76 2.79 -2.14
CA SER A 28 -14.73 2.58 -1.05
C SER A 28 -14.33 3.36 0.21
N GLY A 29 -13.03 3.37 0.54
CA GLY A 29 -12.51 4.15 1.66
C GLY A 29 -12.71 5.65 1.46
N VAL A 30 -12.47 6.18 0.26
CA VAL A 30 -12.73 7.60 -0.05
C VAL A 30 -14.22 7.91 0.12
N TYR A 31 -15.10 7.03 -0.36
CA TYR A 31 -16.54 7.22 -0.21
C TYR A 31 -16.97 7.23 1.28
N PHE A 32 -16.54 6.27 2.08
CA PHE A 32 -16.98 6.16 3.47
C PHE A 32 -16.28 7.15 4.42
N PHE A 33 -14.97 7.33 4.29
CA PHE A 33 -14.19 8.14 5.22
C PHE A 33 -14.16 9.63 4.82
N VAL A 34 -13.99 9.92 3.53
CA VAL A 34 -13.90 11.31 3.04
C VAL A 34 -15.28 11.90 2.73
N MET A 35 -16.13 11.19 1.96
CA MET A 35 -17.42 11.75 1.54
C MET A 35 -18.51 11.62 2.61
N GLN A 36 -18.66 10.44 3.21
CA GLN A 36 -19.65 10.19 4.25
C GLN A 36 -19.17 10.61 5.65
N GLY A 37 -17.87 10.91 5.80
CA GLY A 37 -17.30 11.36 7.07
C GLY A 37 -17.37 10.31 8.19
N ILE A 38 -17.52 9.02 7.87
CA ILE A 38 -17.57 7.95 8.86
C ILE A 38 -16.17 7.80 9.45
N LYS A 39 -16.05 7.93 10.77
CA LYS A 39 -14.75 7.82 11.46
C LYS A 39 -14.80 6.65 12.44
N PRO A 40 -14.31 5.46 12.06
CA PRO A 40 -14.34 4.31 12.97
C PRO A 40 -13.40 4.55 14.14
N ALA A 41 -13.86 4.30 15.37
CA ALA A 41 -13.06 4.52 16.58
C ALA A 41 -11.73 3.75 16.58
N TRP A 42 -11.70 2.55 15.98
CA TRP A 42 -10.48 1.74 15.86
C TRP A 42 -9.45 2.30 14.87
N LEU A 43 -9.87 3.22 14.00
CA LEU A 43 -9.04 3.91 13.01
C LEU A 43 -8.64 5.32 13.48
N GLN A 44 -9.15 5.78 14.62
CA GLN A 44 -8.84 7.08 15.20
C GLN A 44 -7.66 6.95 16.17
N TRP A 45 -6.47 7.34 15.73
CA TRP A 45 -5.26 7.27 16.54
C TRP A 45 -4.76 8.67 16.87
N ASN A 46 -4.21 8.82 18.07
CA ASN A 46 -3.53 10.05 18.46
C ASN A 46 -2.22 10.13 17.70
N VAL A 47 -2.10 11.11 16.82
CA VAL A 47 -0.87 11.34 16.06
C VAL A 47 -0.29 12.69 16.38
N PHE A 48 1.04 12.71 16.34
CA PHE A 48 1.82 13.90 16.59
C PHE A 48 1.68 14.84 15.40
N THR A 49 0.95 15.93 15.58
CA THR A 49 0.78 16.94 14.54
C THR A 49 1.79 18.07 14.76
N LEU A 50 2.82 18.12 13.92
CA LEU A 50 3.82 19.19 13.92
C LEU A 50 3.25 20.54 13.46
N CYS A 51 2.29 20.54 12.52
CA CYS A 51 1.87 21.76 11.84
C CYS A 51 0.50 22.31 12.30
N SER A 52 -0.51 21.46 12.54
CA SER A 52 -1.89 21.97 12.71
C SER A 52 -2.13 22.72 14.01
N CYS A 53 -1.41 22.40 15.10
CA CYS A 53 -1.48 23.16 16.35
C CYS A 53 -0.32 24.14 16.53
N TYR A 54 0.86 23.87 15.97
CA TYR A 54 2.04 24.69 16.26
C TYR A 54 1.94 26.13 15.72
N ILE A 55 1.26 26.34 14.59
CA ILE A 55 1.10 27.68 14.03
C ILE A 55 0.35 28.58 15.02
N ASP A 56 -0.72 28.05 15.63
CA ASP A 56 -1.64 28.79 16.49
C ASP A 56 -1.26 28.75 17.97
N THR A 57 -0.94 27.58 18.52
CA THR A 57 -0.72 27.42 19.97
C THR A 57 0.75 27.37 20.37
N LYS A 58 1.68 27.32 19.40
CA LYS A 58 3.13 27.10 19.62
C LYS A 58 3.45 25.87 20.48
N THR A 59 2.48 24.96 20.63
CA THR A 59 2.61 23.74 21.42
C THR A 59 2.47 22.53 20.52
N PHE A 60 3.27 21.51 20.82
CA PHE A 60 3.08 20.20 20.24
C PHE A 60 1.93 19.52 20.96
N ALA A 61 0.89 19.17 20.20
CA ALA A 61 -0.27 18.46 20.72
C ALA A 61 -0.44 17.14 19.97
N PHE A 62 -0.88 16.12 20.71
CA PHE A 62 -1.40 14.90 20.12
C PHE A 62 -2.86 15.15 19.76
N ILE A 63 -3.17 15.11 18.47
CA ILE A 63 -4.54 15.27 17.98
C ILE A 63 -5.04 13.89 17.54
N PRO A 64 -6.28 13.52 17.93
CA PRO A 64 -6.91 12.33 17.36
C PRO A 64 -7.14 12.54 15.87
N ASN A 65 -6.43 11.75 15.04
CA ASN A 65 -6.60 11.75 13.59
C ASN A 65 -7.22 10.43 13.12
N ASN A 66 -8.16 10.53 12.18
CA ASN A 66 -8.74 9.35 11.56
C ASN A 66 -7.81 8.86 10.45
N GLN A 67 -7.21 7.68 10.62
CA GLN A 67 -6.31 7.06 9.65
C GLN A 67 -7.01 6.52 8.40
N GLY A 68 -8.35 6.64 8.33
CA GLY A 68 -9.14 6.16 7.21
C GLY A 68 -8.86 6.87 5.91
N ASP A 69 -8.65 8.18 5.96
CA ASP A 69 -8.45 8.99 4.77
C ASP A 69 -7.08 8.63 4.13
N GLU A 70 -6.05 8.49 4.97
CA GLU A 70 -4.72 8.06 4.58
C GLU A 70 -4.71 6.61 4.06
N LEU A 71 -5.46 5.71 4.71
CA LEU A 71 -5.59 4.32 4.30
C LEU A 71 -6.26 4.19 2.93
N ALA A 72 -7.34 4.94 2.70
CA ALA A 72 -8.06 4.92 1.44
C ALA A 72 -7.18 5.37 0.27
N VAL A 73 -6.47 6.48 0.45
CA VAL A 73 -5.55 7.01 -0.56
C VAL A 73 -4.35 6.09 -0.77
N ALA A 74 -3.80 5.49 0.30
CA ALA A 74 -2.72 4.52 0.20
C ALA A 74 -3.12 3.28 -0.61
N PHE A 75 -4.29 2.70 -0.35
CA PHE A 75 -4.79 1.56 -1.12
C PHE A 75 -5.04 1.91 -2.59
N TYR A 76 -5.63 3.06 -2.87
CA TYR A 76 -5.82 3.51 -4.24
C TYR A 76 -4.49 3.63 -5.00
N CYS A 77 -3.48 4.27 -4.39
CA CYS A 77 -2.16 4.44 -4.99
C CYS A 77 -1.43 3.10 -5.15
N LEU A 78 -1.50 2.21 -4.15
CA LEU A 78 -0.90 0.88 -4.22
C LEU A 78 -1.49 0.05 -5.36
N GLY A 79 -2.81 0.13 -5.58
CA GLY A 79 -3.47 -0.55 -6.68
C GLY A 79 -2.94 -0.09 -8.05
N TRP A 80 -2.77 1.22 -8.24
CA TRP A 80 -2.14 1.76 -9.45
C TRP A 80 -0.67 1.34 -9.60
N LEU A 81 0.11 1.35 -8.52
CA LEU A 81 1.51 0.91 -8.56
C LEU A 81 1.64 -0.56 -8.97
N LEU A 82 0.75 -1.44 -8.50
CA LEU A 82 0.71 -2.85 -8.90
C LEU A 82 0.43 -3.01 -10.40
N LEU A 83 -0.52 -2.25 -10.94
CA LEU A 83 -0.85 -2.28 -12.37
C LEU A 83 0.29 -1.72 -13.23
N ILE A 84 0.93 -0.63 -12.80
CA ILE A 84 2.09 -0.06 -13.49
C ILE A 84 3.27 -1.04 -13.44
N TYR A 85 3.52 -1.67 -12.28
CA TYR A 85 4.57 -2.66 -12.13
C TYR A 85 4.33 -3.89 -13.00
N ARG A 86 3.10 -4.37 -13.13
CA ARG A 86 2.75 -5.42 -14.09
C ARG A 86 3.16 -5.03 -15.52
N SER A 87 2.81 -3.81 -15.95
CA SER A 87 3.04 -3.36 -17.33
C SER A 87 4.51 -3.06 -17.63
N LYS A 88 5.20 -2.39 -16.72
CA LYS A 88 6.55 -1.83 -16.94
C LYS A 88 7.66 -2.62 -16.25
N ARG A 89 7.31 -3.52 -15.32
CA ARG A 89 8.23 -4.30 -14.47
C ARG A 89 9.29 -3.44 -13.75
N SER A 90 9.01 -2.16 -13.58
CA SER A 90 9.88 -1.17 -12.95
C SER A 90 9.06 -0.09 -12.26
N LEU A 91 9.43 0.22 -11.02
CA LEU A 91 8.86 1.32 -10.24
C LEU A 91 9.57 2.67 -10.48
N LEU A 92 10.67 2.67 -11.25
CA LEU A 92 11.40 3.89 -11.63
C LEU A 92 10.84 4.55 -12.90
N ASN A 93 9.70 4.07 -13.40
CA ASN A 93 9.00 4.73 -14.51
C ASN A 93 8.35 6.03 -14.04
N LYS A 94 8.33 7.06 -14.91
CA LYS A 94 7.63 8.34 -14.69
C LYS A 94 6.23 8.16 -14.09
N GLN A 95 5.43 7.21 -14.57
CA GLN A 95 4.07 6.98 -14.05
C GLN A 95 4.09 6.51 -12.59
N ALA A 96 4.93 5.53 -12.26
CA ALA A 96 5.07 5.02 -10.90
C ALA A 96 5.64 6.08 -9.95
N LEU A 97 6.60 6.88 -10.44
CA LEU A 97 7.16 8.00 -9.68
C LEU A 97 6.12 9.07 -9.37
N VAL A 98 5.26 9.44 -10.33
CA VAL A 98 4.18 10.40 -10.09
C VAL A 98 3.21 9.89 -9.03
N VAL A 99 2.78 8.63 -9.12
CA VAL A 99 1.89 8.02 -8.12
C VAL A 99 2.58 7.94 -6.76
N GLY A 100 3.87 7.57 -6.73
CA GLY A 100 4.67 7.49 -5.51
C GLY A 100 4.87 8.86 -4.84
N MET A 101 5.17 9.90 -5.62
CA MET A 101 5.30 11.27 -5.12
C MET A 101 3.96 11.82 -4.61
N PHE A 102 2.86 11.55 -5.32
CA PHE A 102 1.52 11.92 -4.85
C PHE A 102 1.19 11.23 -3.52
N MET A 103 1.41 9.91 -3.43
CA MET A 103 1.20 9.14 -2.20
C MET A 103 2.05 9.70 -1.06
N LEU A 104 3.36 9.92 -1.30
CA LEU A 104 4.26 10.47 -0.29
C LEU A 104 3.85 11.88 0.14
N GLY A 105 3.50 12.76 -0.80
CA GLY A 105 3.09 14.13 -0.51
C GLY A 105 1.79 14.20 0.28
N TYR A 106 0.78 13.42 -0.12
CA TYR A 106 -0.50 13.32 0.58
C TYR A 106 -0.31 12.85 2.02
N LEU A 107 0.49 11.79 2.19
CA LEU A 107 0.81 11.23 3.49
C LEU A 107 1.59 12.24 4.36
N LEU A 108 2.63 12.88 3.85
CA LEU A 108 3.39 13.89 4.60
C LEU A 108 2.52 15.05 5.09
N LEU A 109 1.52 15.47 4.28
CA LEU A 109 0.59 16.54 4.66
C LEU A 109 -0.34 16.12 5.81
N HIS A 110 -0.71 14.84 5.87
CA HIS A 110 -1.61 14.26 6.87
C HIS A 110 -0.91 13.84 8.19
N GLY A 111 0.42 13.93 8.27
CA GLY A 111 1.18 13.84 9.52
C GLY A 111 1.83 12.47 9.82
N LEU A 112 2.51 12.40 10.98
CA LEU A 112 3.46 11.34 11.40
C LEU A 112 2.86 9.92 11.52
N ALA A 113 1.54 9.79 11.38
CA ALA A 113 0.83 8.50 11.26
C ALA A 113 1.40 7.62 10.15
N VAL A 114 1.92 8.28 9.13
CA VAL A 114 2.58 7.73 7.94
C VAL A 114 3.86 7.00 8.26
N VAL A 115 4.64 7.44 9.25
CA VAL A 115 5.88 6.72 9.63
C VAL A 115 5.51 5.36 10.20
N TYR A 116 4.44 5.29 11.00
CA TYR A 116 3.93 4.03 11.53
C TYR A 116 3.31 3.16 10.43
N PHE A 117 2.57 3.75 9.48
CA PHE A 117 1.91 3.00 8.41
C PHE A 117 2.90 2.50 7.34
N ILE A 118 3.83 3.35 6.89
CA ILE A 118 4.92 2.98 5.99
C ILE A 118 5.83 1.96 6.69
N GLY A 119 6.15 2.15 7.98
CA GLY A 119 6.88 1.16 8.77
C GLY A 119 6.17 -0.19 8.79
N ALA A 120 4.88 -0.24 9.08
CA ALA A 120 4.09 -1.46 9.09
C ALA A 120 4.00 -2.11 7.68
N CYS A 121 3.80 -1.31 6.63
CA CYS A 121 3.77 -1.79 5.25
C CYS A 121 5.13 -2.30 4.77
N LEU A 122 6.24 -1.63 5.13
CA LEU A 122 7.62 -2.05 4.82
C LEU A 122 8.08 -3.24 5.66
N ILE A 123 7.55 -3.45 6.86
CA ILE A 123 7.79 -4.66 7.66
C ILE A 123 6.98 -5.84 7.11
N SER A 124 5.79 -5.61 6.57
CA SER A 124 4.91 -6.66 6.04
C SER A 124 5.19 -7.03 4.58
N THR A 125 5.76 -6.12 3.76
CA THR A 125 6.10 -6.43 2.36
C THR A 125 7.19 -7.51 2.19
N PRO A 126 8.32 -7.49 2.92
CA PRO A 126 9.36 -8.51 2.81
C PRO A 126 8.86 -9.92 3.17
N PRO A 127 8.08 -10.13 4.26
CA PRO A 127 7.44 -11.41 4.53
C PRO A 127 6.51 -11.87 3.42
N ILE A 128 5.68 -11.00 2.84
CA ILE A 128 4.75 -11.37 1.76
C ILE A 128 5.51 -11.79 0.49
N LEU A 129 6.56 -11.05 0.13
CA LEU A 129 7.40 -11.36 -1.03
C LEU A 129 8.27 -12.61 -0.79
N ALA A 130 8.83 -12.75 0.42
CA ALA A 130 9.64 -13.91 0.82
C ALA A 130 8.81 -15.18 0.98
N PHE A 131 7.56 -15.11 1.47
CA PHE A 131 6.64 -16.24 1.46
C PHE A 131 6.34 -16.68 0.03
N GLY A 132 6.09 -15.73 -0.88
CA GLY A 132 5.93 -16.04 -2.31
C GLY A 132 7.13 -16.81 -2.89
N ASP A 133 8.36 -16.36 -2.60
CA ASP A 133 9.59 -17.01 -3.06
C ASP A 133 9.90 -18.34 -2.36
N THR A 134 9.55 -18.49 -1.08
CA THR A 134 9.78 -19.71 -0.31
C THR A 134 8.82 -20.81 -0.74
N PHE A 135 7.55 -20.48 -0.97
CA PHE A 135 6.59 -21.40 -1.60
C PHE A 135 7.10 -21.88 -2.96
N LYS A 136 7.64 -20.96 -3.78
CA LYS A 136 8.21 -21.27 -5.09
C LYS A 136 9.38 -22.26 -4.99
N LYS A 137 10.30 -22.06 -4.03
CA LYS A 137 11.44 -22.97 -3.81
C LYS A 137 11.04 -24.33 -3.25
N GLN A 138 10.11 -24.37 -2.28
CA GLN A 138 9.62 -25.61 -1.67
C GLN A 138 8.94 -26.51 -2.71
N TYR A 139 8.13 -25.91 -3.58
CA TYR A 139 7.43 -26.61 -4.64
C TYR A 139 8.39 -27.20 -5.69
N ILE A 140 9.42 -26.44 -6.09
CA ILE A 140 10.46 -26.91 -7.00
C ILE A 140 11.25 -28.09 -6.41
N LYS A 141 11.58 -28.02 -5.11
CA LYS A 141 12.34 -29.07 -4.41
C LYS A 141 11.56 -30.38 -4.29
N ASN A 142 10.26 -30.31 -4.00
CA ASN A 142 9.40 -31.50 -3.95
C ASN A 142 9.20 -32.12 -5.34
N TRP A 143 9.12 -31.31 -6.39
CA TRP A 143 9.02 -31.81 -7.77
C TRP A 143 10.29 -32.54 -8.24
N LEU A 144 11.48 -32.09 -7.82
CA LEU A 144 12.76 -32.73 -8.15
C LEU A 144 13.01 -34.05 -7.42
N ARG A 145 12.35 -34.29 -6.28
CA ARG A 145 12.43 -35.56 -5.53
C ARG A 145 11.45 -36.63 -6.01
N LEU A 146 10.49 -36.26 -6.85
CA LEU A 146 9.46 -37.15 -7.40
C LEU A 146 9.77 -37.62 -8.84
N LYS A 147 10.98 -37.31 -9.34
CA LYS A 147 11.57 -37.86 -10.56
C LYS A 147 12.73 -38.76 -10.18
#